data_AF-A0A166R3B8-F1
#
_entry.id   AF-A0A166R3B8-F1
#
_cell.length_a   1.000
_cell.length_b   1.000
_cell.length_c   1.000
_cell.angle_alpha   90.00
_cell.angle_beta   90.00
_cell.angle_gamma   90.00
#
_symmetry.space_group_name_H-M   'P 1'
#
loop_
_entity.id
_entity.type
_entity.pdbx_description
1 polymer ?
#
loop_
_entity_poly.entity_id
_entity_poly.type
_entity_poly.pdbx_seq_one_letter_code
_entity_poly.pdbx_strand_id
1 'polypeptide(L)'
;MGHCRQLRIKGAGLDGLSDALSYLSTKSAPRLSSIDLNTKDAVVAMDHPLFPLGVSCLTAVQLDCMVLSDLHLCTPAFRSVASMRLTRLYISEDEYDPFRDGLLAMKSLTHLEVHFEGFGGLLPRVPIALPTLHFLLVEDFRSPSDIGTFIQALRAPSVRTLSLTAWHTAEQPEVSDTMNIGDHFPSLQHLILNGGISKPIPNLDLIARIFPDIERLTCQVVQPDPRSSCDPCGIEHIGAVVVPLTSTAEDGGNNDSQTSRRWHSLKSIATSAEEPLNAMALEDMLHKLNGVGHPLRELMLSEAVISQAGREVMGQLGQLIDIKGFHVDWPTPFACRACGSHLRLLGPTCRENCIYSDMGGDLRPWESDT
;
A
#
# COMPACT_ATOMS: atom_id res chain seq x y z
N MET A 1 -5.65 24.67 20.82
CA MET A 1 -5.48 24.26 19.40
C MET A 1 -4.60 25.18 18.56
N GLY A 2 -4.51 26.49 18.79
CA GLY A 2 -3.79 27.44 17.91
C GLY A 2 -2.31 27.15 17.59
N HIS A 3 -1.60 26.36 18.42
CA HIS A 3 -0.22 25.95 18.16
C HIS A 3 -0.02 24.45 17.86
N CYS A 4 -1.10 23.67 17.90
CA CYS A 4 -1.04 22.23 17.63
C CYS A 4 -0.70 22.00 16.16
N ARG A 5 0.36 21.21 15.89
CA ARG A 5 0.76 20.79 14.54
C ARG A 5 0.34 19.37 14.21
N GLN A 6 0.26 18.51 15.22
CA GLN A 6 -0.15 17.12 15.08
C GLN A 6 -1.13 16.79 16.19
N LEU A 7 -2.28 16.23 15.81
CA LEU A 7 -3.28 15.74 16.73
C LEU A 7 -3.37 14.22 16.56
N ARG A 8 -3.21 13.48 17.66
CA ARG A 8 -3.36 12.02 17.66
C ARG A 8 -4.29 11.63 18.79
N ILE A 9 -5.36 10.93 18.46
CA ILE A 9 -6.28 10.33 19.41
C ILE A 9 -6.24 8.84 19.11
N LYS A 10 -5.70 8.05 20.04
CA LYS A 10 -5.50 6.60 19.85
C LYS A 10 -6.16 5.82 20.97
N GLY A 11 -6.82 4.73 20.60
CA GLY A 11 -7.40 3.78 21.55
C GLY A 11 -8.40 4.39 22.53
N ALA A 12 -9.01 5.52 22.15
CA ALA A 12 -10.13 6.10 22.88
C ALA A 12 -11.34 5.16 22.77
N GLY A 13 -12.11 5.03 23.86
CA GLY A 13 -13.46 4.49 23.80
C GLY A 13 -14.39 5.42 23.03
N LEU A 14 -15.58 4.92 22.66
CA LEU A 14 -16.59 5.67 21.89
C LEU A 14 -16.86 7.06 22.48
N ASP A 15 -17.15 7.11 23.79
CA ASP A 15 -17.52 8.36 24.47
C ASP A 15 -16.37 9.37 24.45
N GLY A 16 -15.15 8.92 24.76
CA GLY A 16 -13.97 9.78 24.78
C GLY A 16 -13.61 10.34 23.40
N LEU A 17 -13.86 9.57 22.32
CA LEU A 17 -13.68 10.08 20.97
C LEU A 17 -14.78 11.07 20.59
N SER A 18 -16.05 10.76 20.89
CA SER A 18 -17.17 11.64 20.59
C SER A 18 -17.05 12.99 21.31
N ASP A 19 -16.66 12.98 22.58
CA ASP A 19 -16.38 14.19 23.35
C ASP A 19 -15.24 15.00 22.74
N ALA A 20 -14.17 14.32 22.29
CA ALA A 20 -13.06 14.98 21.62
C ALA A 20 -13.49 15.60 20.29
N LEU A 21 -14.25 14.89 19.46
CA LEU A 21 -14.76 15.38 18.18
C LEU A 21 -15.71 16.58 18.37
N SER A 22 -16.61 16.49 19.36
CA SER A 22 -17.49 17.59 19.79
C SER A 22 -16.69 18.79 20.28
N TYR A 23 -15.59 18.57 21.00
CA TYR A 23 -14.68 19.66 21.37
C TYR A 23 -14.03 20.28 20.13
N LEU A 24 -13.51 19.47 19.20
CA LEU A 24 -12.81 19.94 17.98
C LEU A 24 -13.73 20.70 17.03
N SER A 25 -15.01 20.37 16.97
CA SER A 25 -16.02 21.10 16.17
C SER A 25 -16.21 22.55 16.63
N THR A 26 -15.77 22.90 17.85
CA THR A 26 -15.81 24.28 18.36
C THR A 26 -14.48 25.03 18.22
N LYS A 27 -13.43 24.42 17.65
CA LYS A 27 -12.08 24.99 17.62
C LYS A 27 -11.61 25.33 16.21
N SER A 28 -10.74 26.34 16.15
CA SER A 28 -9.87 26.59 14.99
C SER A 28 -8.50 25.97 15.24
N ALA A 29 -7.88 25.42 14.19
CA ALA A 29 -6.58 24.76 14.26
C ALA A 29 -5.67 25.19 13.10
N PRO A 30 -5.30 26.48 13.00
CA PRO A 30 -4.64 27.03 11.81
C PRO A 30 -3.26 26.43 11.52
N ARG A 31 -2.59 25.83 12.51
CA ARG A 31 -1.25 25.23 12.37
C ARG A 31 -1.26 23.71 12.29
N LEU A 32 -2.44 23.09 12.40
CA LEU A 32 -2.57 21.64 12.40
C LEU A 32 -2.26 21.12 11.00
N SER A 33 -1.25 20.27 10.90
CA SER A 33 -0.79 19.71 9.63
C SER A 33 -1.04 18.21 9.51
N SER A 34 -1.28 17.52 10.63
CA SER A 34 -1.57 16.09 10.63
C SER A 34 -2.57 15.69 11.71
N ILE A 35 -3.48 14.80 11.35
CA ILE A 35 -4.48 14.19 12.25
C ILE A 35 -4.38 12.68 12.15
N ASP A 36 -4.44 12.01 13.30
CA ASP A 36 -4.55 10.55 13.45
C ASP A 36 -5.68 10.25 14.44
N LEU A 37 -6.80 9.76 13.92
CA LEU A 37 -7.95 9.33 14.72
C LEU A 37 -8.04 7.81 14.63
N ASN A 38 -7.65 7.14 15.70
CA ASN A 38 -7.61 5.70 15.80
C ASN A 38 -8.40 5.20 17.01
N THR A 39 -9.25 4.20 16.79
CA THR A 39 -10.06 3.58 17.84
C THR A 39 -9.65 2.11 18.01
N LYS A 40 -9.88 1.53 19.19
CA LYS A 40 -9.63 0.09 19.36
C LYS A 40 -10.75 -0.73 18.74
N ASP A 41 -12.01 -0.48 19.11
CA ASP A 41 -13.13 -1.38 18.80
C ASP A 41 -14.41 -0.63 18.36
N ALA A 42 -14.27 0.60 17.90
CA ALA A 42 -15.37 1.54 17.80
C ALA A 42 -15.44 2.23 16.43
N VAL A 43 -16.63 2.32 15.85
CA VAL A 43 -16.84 3.09 14.63
C VAL A 43 -16.84 4.58 14.96
N VAL A 44 -16.06 5.36 14.22
CA VAL A 44 -15.99 6.82 14.33
C VAL A 44 -17.17 7.43 13.62
N ALA A 45 -18.18 7.83 14.40
CA ALA A 45 -19.30 8.66 13.94
C ALA A 45 -19.02 10.13 14.23
N MET A 46 -19.44 11.01 13.32
CA MET A 46 -19.27 12.45 13.44
C MET A 46 -20.64 13.11 13.44
N ASP A 47 -21.01 13.77 14.54
CA ASP A 47 -22.27 14.53 14.58
C ASP A 47 -22.13 15.95 14.00
N HIS A 48 -20.88 16.43 13.90
CA HIS A 48 -20.58 17.82 13.55
C HIS A 48 -19.37 17.91 12.60
N PRO A 49 -19.29 18.97 11.77
CA PRO A 49 -18.13 19.22 10.94
C PRO A 49 -16.83 19.30 11.74
N LEU A 50 -15.75 18.73 11.19
CA LEU A 50 -14.43 18.81 11.80
C LEU A 50 -13.81 20.18 11.52
N PHE A 51 -13.38 20.90 12.57
CA PHE A 51 -12.78 22.25 12.46
C PHE A 51 -13.55 23.25 11.57
N PRO A 52 -14.84 23.53 11.83
CA PRO A 52 -15.63 24.46 11.01
C PRO A 52 -15.08 25.89 11.07
N LEU A 53 -14.32 26.23 12.11
CA LEU A 53 -13.62 27.51 12.27
C LEU A 53 -12.26 27.57 11.53
N GLY A 54 -11.95 26.54 10.73
CA GLY A 54 -10.83 26.53 9.79
C GLY A 54 -9.61 25.72 10.21
N VAL A 55 -9.03 25.04 9.22
CA VAL A 55 -7.76 24.32 9.29
C VAL A 55 -7.02 24.46 7.95
N SER A 56 -6.15 25.46 7.85
CA SER A 56 -5.51 25.81 6.56
C SER A 56 -4.32 24.92 6.20
N CYS A 57 -3.65 24.33 7.20
CA CYS A 57 -2.37 23.65 7.02
C CYS A 57 -2.47 22.12 7.03
N LEU A 58 -3.67 21.55 7.09
CA LEU A 58 -3.85 20.11 7.20
C LEU A 58 -3.49 19.42 5.88
N THR A 59 -2.43 18.62 5.92
CA THR A 59 -1.89 17.93 4.74
C THR A 59 -1.97 16.41 4.84
N ALA A 60 -2.00 15.86 6.06
CA ALA A 60 -2.00 14.41 6.29
C ALA A 60 -3.12 13.99 7.25
N VAL A 61 -3.90 12.99 6.88
CA VAL A 61 -5.03 12.50 7.68
C VAL A 61 -4.98 10.98 7.75
N GLN A 62 -5.10 10.44 8.95
CA GLN A 62 -5.33 9.03 9.19
C GLN A 62 -6.65 8.88 9.96
N LEU A 63 -7.57 8.10 9.39
CA LEU A 63 -8.86 7.77 9.99
C LEU A 63 -9.01 6.27 10.03
N ASP A 64 -9.55 5.79 11.14
CA ASP A 64 -9.70 4.38 11.41
C ASP A 64 -11.15 4.07 11.72
N CYS A 65 -11.73 3.08 11.04
CA CYS A 65 -13.10 2.60 11.24
C CYS A 65 -14.13 3.75 11.25
N MET A 66 -14.14 4.62 10.23
CA MET A 66 -15.08 5.75 10.16
C MET A 66 -16.42 5.35 9.50
N VAL A 67 -17.53 5.91 9.99
CA VAL A 67 -18.82 5.89 9.26
C VAL A 67 -18.66 6.67 7.97
N LEU A 68 -18.69 6.00 6.82
CA LEU A 68 -18.39 6.62 5.53
C LEU A 68 -19.43 7.68 5.12
N SER A 69 -20.67 7.53 5.58
CA SER A 69 -21.72 8.54 5.45
C SER A 69 -21.32 9.89 6.04
N ASP A 70 -20.40 9.93 7.00
CA ASP A 70 -19.98 11.14 7.70
C ASP A 70 -18.76 11.81 7.06
N LEU A 71 -18.18 11.22 6.02
CA LEU A 71 -16.97 11.75 5.36
C LEU A 71 -17.20 13.17 4.80
N HIS A 72 -18.44 13.50 4.43
CA HIS A 72 -18.84 14.83 3.99
C HIS A 72 -18.63 15.91 5.08
N LEU A 73 -18.74 15.57 6.36
CA LEU A 73 -18.51 16.47 7.50
C LEU A 73 -17.02 16.83 7.67
N CYS A 74 -16.12 16.01 7.14
CA CYS A 74 -14.69 16.27 7.16
C CYS A 74 -14.20 17.04 5.92
N THR A 75 -15.00 17.05 4.85
CA THR A 75 -14.63 17.60 3.54
C THR A 75 -14.13 19.06 3.60
N PRO A 76 -14.76 19.99 4.34
CA PRO A 76 -14.28 21.36 4.43
C PRO A 76 -12.86 21.46 5.03
N ALA A 77 -12.56 20.63 6.04
CA ALA A 77 -11.24 20.57 6.66
C ALA A 77 -10.20 19.90 5.76
N PHE A 78 -10.62 18.98 4.89
CA PHE A 78 -9.71 18.14 4.10
C PHE A 78 -9.33 18.73 2.74
N ARG A 79 -9.70 19.98 2.47
CA ARG A 79 -9.44 20.65 1.17
C ARG A 79 -7.95 20.63 0.76
N SER A 80 -7.06 20.76 1.73
CA SER A 80 -5.59 20.81 1.53
C SER A 80 -4.91 19.46 1.77
N VAL A 81 -5.66 18.40 2.08
CA VAL A 81 -5.10 17.08 2.40
C VAL A 81 -4.48 16.48 1.14
N ALA A 82 -3.19 16.18 1.23
CA ALA A 82 -2.41 15.55 0.16
C ALA A 82 -2.16 14.07 0.43
N SER A 83 -2.17 13.64 1.70
CA SER A 83 -1.97 12.25 2.09
C SER A 83 -3.09 11.79 3.00
N MET A 84 -3.75 10.69 2.64
CA MET A 84 -4.82 10.11 3.43
C MET A 84 -4.62 8.62 3.62
N ARG A 85 -4.85 8.15 4.85
CA ARG A 85 -4.94 6.74 5.19
C ARG A 85 -6.31 6.47 5.81
N LEU A 86 -7.00 5.49 5.25
CA LEU A 86 -8.24 4.94 5.76
C LEU A 86 -8.00 3.51 6.18
N THR A 87 -8.25 3.18 7.44
CA THR A 87 -8.08 1.81 7.96
C THR A 87 -9.40 1.21 8.43
N ARG A 88 -9.48 -0.12 8.39
CA ARG A 88 -10.65 -0.90 8.82
C ARG A 88 -11.94 -0.47 8.12
N LEU A 89 -11.85 -0.28 6.80
CA LEU A 89 -13.01 0.09 6.01
C LEU A 89 -13.89 -1.11 5.71
N TYR A 90 -15.16 -0.99 6.06
CA TYR A 90 -16.21 -1.83 5.51
C TYR A 90 -17.05 -0.95 4.58
N ILE A 91 -17.15 -1.31 3.31
CA ILE A 91 -17.94 -0.56 2.32
C ILE A 91 -19.06 -1.44 1.82
N SER A 92 -20.29 -1.17 2.28
CA SER A 92 -21.50 -1.74 1.68
C SER A 92 -21.95 -0.95 0.45
N GLU A 93 -22.95 -1.47 -0.28
CA GLU A 93 -23.52 -0.77 -1.46
C GLU A 93 -24.01 0.64 -1.11
N ASP A 94 -24.65 0.81 0.04
CA ASP A 94 -25.20 2.10 0.49
C ASP A 94 -24.11 3.09 0.93
N GLU A 95 -22.92 2.59 1.30
CA GLU A 95 -21.79 3.40 1.73
C GLU A 95 -20.85 3.79 0.58
N TYR A 96 -21.01 3.18 -0.59
CA TYR A 96 -20.17 3.45 -1.76
C TYR A 96 -20.29 4.90 -2.23
N ASP A 97 -21.51 5.42 -2.35
CA ASP A 97 -21.75 6.78 -2.85
C ASP A 97 -21.17 7.86 -1.90
N PRO A 98 -21.44 7.82 -0.58
CA PRO A 98 -20.80 8.73 0.37
C PRO A 98 -19.26 8.66 0.36
N PHE A 99 -18.71 7.44 0.29
CA PHE A 99 -17.28 7.22 0.21
C PHE A 99 -16.68 7.84 -1.06
N ARG A 100 -17.28 7.56 -2.23
CA ARG A 100 -16.89 8.15 -3.51
C ARG A 100 -16.93 9.67 -3.42
N ASP A 101 -18.03 10.24 -2.99
CA ASP A 101 -18.24 11.68 -3.03
C ASP A 101 -17.28 12.42 -2.08
N GLY A 102 -17.01 11.84 -0.91
CA GLY A 102 -15.98 12.34 0.00
C GLY A 102 -14.58 12.29 -0.61
N LEU A 103 -14.20 11.18 -1.25
CA LEU A 103 -12.93 11.07 -1.98
C LEU A 103 -12.82 12.10 -3.11
N LEU A 104 -13.88 12.26 -3.92
CA LEU A 104 -13.93 13.21 -5.03
C LEU A 104 -13.81 14.66 -4.56
N ALA A 105 -14.23 14.98 -3.34
CA ALA A 105 -14.12 16.32 -2.81
C ALA A 105 -12.67 16.72 -2.43
N MET A 106 -11.79 15.74 -2.23
CA MET A 106 -10.38 15.95 -1.87
C MET A 106 -9.50 16.18 -3.09
N LYS A 107 -9.62 17.39 -3.67
CA LYS A 107 -8.93 17.76 -4.93
C LYS A 107 -7.40 17.83 -4.83
N SER A 108 -6.84 17.88 -3.63
CA SER A 108 -5.39 17.96 -3.40
C SER A 108 -4.75 16.59 -3.14
N LEU A 109 -5.54 15.51 -3.12
CA LEU A 109 -5.09 14.19 -2.71
C LEU A 109 -4.09 13.61 -3.73
N THR A 110 -2.86 13.36 -3.28
CA THR A 110 -1.78 12.77 -4.08
C THR A 110 -1.37 11.38 -3.61
N HIS A 111 -1.68 11.03 -2.36
CA HIS A 111 -1.33 9.76 -1.72
C HIS A 111 -2.53 9.20 -0.97
N LEU A 112 -2.92 7.97 -1.28
CA LEU A 112 -4.04 7.29 -0.64
C LEU A 112 -3.61 5.89 -0.20
N GLU A 113 -3.88 5.56 1.05
CA GLU A 113 -3.76 4.21 1.60
C GLU A 113 -5.13 3.76 2.09
N VAL A 114 -5.61 2.62 1.59
CA VAL A 114 -6.92 2.07 1.95
C VAL A 114 -6.73 0.66 2.48
N HIS A 115 -7.22 0.40 3.69
CA HIS A 115 -7.17 -0.91 4.30
C HIS A 115 -8.60 -1.39 4.57
N PHE A 116 -9.02 -2.40 3.81
CA PHE A 116 -10.35 -2.98 3.85
C PHE A 116 -10.47 -4.10 4.88
N GLU A 117 -11.50 -3.99 5.68
CA GLU A 117 -12.14 -5.13 6.31
C GLU A 117 -13.11 -5.82 5.35
N GLY A 118 -13.77 -5.11 4.45
CA GLY A 118 -14.53 -5.75 3.38
C GLY A 118 -15.14 -4.76 2.40
N PHE A 119 -15.37 -5.20 1.17
CA PHE A 119 -15.92 -4.39 0.10
C PHE A 119 -17.09 -5.14 -0.56
N GLY A 120 -18.32 -4.82 -0.12
CA GLY A 120 -19.55 -5.46 -0.58
C GLY A 120 -19.84 -5.21 -2.06
N GLY A 121 -19.86 -6.30 -2.83
CA GLY A 121 -19.86 -6.30 -4.29
C GLY A 121 -21.19 -5.92 -4.97
N LEU A 122 -21.13 -4.82 -5.72
CA LEU A 122 -21.63 -4.70 -7.10
C LEU A 122 -20.62 -3.87 -7.90
N LEU A 123 -20.60 -4.03 -9.23
CA LEU A 123 -19.83 -3.13 -10.11
C LEU A 123 -20.27 -1.68 -9.84
N PRO A 124 -19.34 -0.79 -9.49
CA PRO A 124 -19.68 0.58 -9.13
C PRO A 124 -20.39 1.28 -10.28
N ARG A 125 -21.57 1.85 -10.01
CA ARG A 125 -22.39 2.53 -11.03
C ARG A 125 -21.66 3.74 -11.63
N VAL A 126 -20.83 4.40 -10.83
CA VAL A 126 -20.06 5.58 -11.20
C VAL A 126 -18.67 5.47 -10.60
N PRO A 127 -17.59 5.57 -11.41
CA PRO A 127 -16.23 5.42 -10.90
C PRO A 127 -15.78 6.59 -10.03
N ILE A 128 -14.83 6.32 -9.13
CA ILE A 128 -14.13 7.30 -8.29
C ILE A 128 -12.96 7.87 -9.12
N ALA A 129 -13.11 9.10 -9.62
CA ALA A 129 -12.09 9.78 -10.41
C ALA A 129 -11.10 10.58 -9.51
N LEU A 130 -9.86 10.11 -9.41
CA LEU A 130 -8.79 10.73 -8.61
C LEU A 130 -7.61 11.16 -9.51
N PRO A 131 -7.75 12.24 -10.30
CA PRO A 131 -6.75 12.62 -11.30
C PRO A 131 -5.43 13.12 -10.71
N THR A 132 -5.39 13.53 -9.45
CA THR A 132 -4.18 14.03 -8.76
C THR A 132 -3.45 12.94 -7.99
N LEU A 133 -4.01 11.74 -7.91
CA LEU A 133 -3.42 10.64 -7.14
C LEU A 133 -2.18 10.11 -7.85
N HIS A 134 -1.06 10.03 -7.13
CA HIS A 134 0.23 9.55 -7.65
C HIS A 134 0.65 8.23 -7.00
N PHE A 135 0.27 8.01 -5.74
CA PHE A 135 0.54 6.79 -4.99
C PHE A 135 -0.77 6.23 -4.43
N LEU A 136 -0.99 4.93 -4.66
CA LEU A 136 -2.11 4.18 -4.12
C LEU A 136 -1.61 2.93 -3.43
N LEU A 137 -1.98 2.73 -2.16
CA LEU A 137 -1.86 1.45 -1.47
C LEU A 137 -3.25 0.90 -1.19
N VAL A 138 -3.45 -0.36 -1.58
CA VAL A 138 -4.67 -1.10 -1.26
C VAL A 138 -4.30 -2.35 -0.48
N GLU A 139 -4.88 -2.45 0.70
CA GLU A 139 -4.70 -3.56 1.60
C GLU A 139 -6.07 -4.17 1.90
N ASP A 140 -6.23 -5.47 1.71
CA ASP A 140 -7.43 -6.21 2.13
C ASP A 140 -7.02 -7.39 2.99
N PHE A 141 -7.66 -7.53 4.14
CA PHE A 141 -7.34 -8.57 5.12
C PHE A 141 -8.13 -9.86 4.94
N ARG A 142 -9.24 -9.83 4.19
CA ARG A 142 -10.22 -10.93 4.17
C ARG A 142 -10.48 -11.49 2.78
N SER A 143 -10.44 -10.68 1.72
CA SER A 143 -10.76 -11.18 0.39
C SER A 143 -9.99 -10.48 -0.75
N PRO A 144 -9.22 -11.21 -1.57
CA PRO A 144 -8.56 -10.63 -2.75
C PRO A 144 -9.51 -10.15 -3.83
N SER A 145 -10.71 -10.73 -3.95
CA SER A 145 -11.71 -10.30 -4.94
C SER A 145 -12.16 -8.86 -4.73
N ASP A 146 -12.15 -8.40 -3.48
CA ASP A 146 -12.53 -7.05 -3.09
C ASP A 146 -11.52 -6.02 -3.62
N ILE A 147 -10.22 -6.37 -3.63
CA ILE A 147 -9.19 -5.51 -4.21
C ILE A 147 -9.41 -5.32 -5.70
N GLY A 148 -9.71 -6.40 -6.44
CA GLY A 148 -10.02 -6.31 -7.87
C GLY A 148 -11.20 -5.38 -8.15
N THR A 149 -12.29 -5.56 -7.41
CA THR A 149 -13.50 -4.75 -7.53
C THR A 149 -13.25 -3.28 -7.19
N PHE A 150 -12.51 -3.00 -6.12
CA PHE A 150 -12.15 -1.64 -5.74
C PHE A 150 -11.27 -0.97 -6.79
N ILE A 151 -10.27 -1.67 -7.33
CA ILE A 151 -9.40 -1.14 -8.37
C ILE A 151 -10.21 -0.77 -9.63
N GLN A 152 -11.20 -1.59 -10.01
CA GLN A 152 -12.12 -1.27 -11.11
C GLN A 152 -12.99 -0.04 -10.83
N ALA A 153 -13.30 0.21 -9.55
CA ALA A 153 -14.02 1.40 -9.12
C ALA A 153 -13.24 2.70 -9.32
N LEU A 154 -11.91 2.63 -9.36
CA LEU A 154 -11.04 3.80 -9.41
C LEU A 154 -10.70 4.20 -10.85
N ARG A 155 -10.61 5.50 -11.12
CA ARG A 155 -9.98 6.06 -12.32
C ARG A 155 -8.92 7.06 -11.85
N ALA A 156 -7.65 6.68 -11.95
CA ALA A 156 -6.56 7.47 -11.38
C ALA A 156 -5.39 7.56 -12.37
N PRO A 157 -5.51 8.42 -13.41
CA PRO A 157 -4.58 8.45 -14.54
C PRO A 157 -3.16 8.86 -14.18
N SER A 158 -2.95 9.55 -13.04
CA SER A 158 -1.64 10.04 -12.60
C SER A 158 -0.92 9.09 -11.65
N VAL A 159 -1.53 7.95 -11.28
CA VAL A 159 -0.90 6.98 -10.38
C VAL A 159 0.34 6.42 -11.06
N ARG A 160 1.47 6.58 -10.39
CA ARG A 160 2.78 6.06 -10.83
C ARG A 160 3.22 4.85 -10.02
N THR A 161 2.76 4.78 -8.77
CA THR A 161 3.08 3.70 -7.84
C THR A 161 1.80 3.10 -7.27
N LEU A 162 1.64 1.78 -7.45
CA LEU A 162 0.56 0.99 -6.89
C LEU A 162 1.15 -0.05 -5.93
N SER A 163 0.67 -0.08 -4.69
CA SER A 163 0.99 -1.11 -3.71
C SER A 163 -0.22 -1.97 -3.42
N LEU A 164 -0.07 -3.28 -3.55
CA LEU A 164 -1.12 -4.26 -3.31
C LEU A 164 -0.68 -5.22 -2.21
N THR A 165 -1.57 -5.51 -1.27
CA THR A 165 -1.37 -6.61 -0.32
C THR A 165 -2.26 -7.80 -0.63
N ALA A 166 -2.01 -8.93 0.06
CA ALA A 166 -2.88 -10.11 0.05
C ALA A 166 -3.12 -10.78 -1.32
N TRP A 167 -2.36 -10.42 -2.37
CA TRP A 167 -2.48 -11.02 -3.72
C TRP A 167 -1.97 -12.48 -3.82
N HIS A 168 -1.74 -13.14 -2.68
CA HIS A 168 -1.06 -14.43 -2.55
C HIS A 168 -1.97 -15.55 -2.05
N THR A 169 -3.20 -15.25 -1.64
CA THR A 169 -4.12 -16.29 -1.19
C THR A 169 -4.63 -17.09 -2.40
N ALA A 170 -4.83 -18.39 -2.20
CA ALA A 170 -5.25 -19.34 -3.24
C ALA A 170 -6.59 -18.98 -3.90
N GLU A 171 -7.40 -18.15 -3.23
CA GLU A 171 -8.59 -17.51 -3.78
C GLU A 171 -8.15 -16.35 -4.67
N GLN A 172 -7.73 -16.67 -5.89
CA GLN A 172 -7.40 -15.64 -6.87
C GLN A 172 -8.67 -14.81 -7.14
N PRO A 173 -8.55 -13.48 -7.25
CA PRO A 173 -9.68 -12.67 -7.63
C PRO A 173 -10.19 -13.16 -9.00
N GLU A 174 -11.51 -13.27 -9.17
CA GLU A 174 -12.16 -13.55 -10.46
C GLU A 174 -11.99 -12.35 -11.41
N VAL A 175 -10.75 -11.94 -11.67
CA VAL A 175 -10.44 -10.97 -12.71
C VAL A 175 -10.49 -11.75 -14.01
N SER A 176 -11.60 -11.63 -14.73
CA SER A 176 -11.68 -12.12 -16.10
C SER A 176 -10.54 -11.52 -16.92
N ASP A 177 -9.88 -12.31 -17.78
CA ASP A 177 -8.87 -11.83 -18.75
C ASP A 177 -9.39 -10.68 -19.65
N THR A 178 -10.70 -10.40 -19.63
CA THR A 178 -11.36 -9.30 -20.35
C THR A 178 -11.32 -7.95 -19.62
N MET A 179 -10.82 -7.89 -18.39
CA MET A 179 -10.89 -6.70 -17.56
C MET A 179 -9.69 -5.78 -17.83
N ASN A 180 -9.94 -4.68 -18.56
CA ASN A 180 -8.96 -3.63 -18.86
C ASN A 180 -8.64 -2.74 -17.63
N ILE A 181 -8.30 -3.35 -16.50
CA ILE A 181 -7.93 -2.64 -15.26
C ILE A 181 -6.71 -1.74 -15.50
N GLY A 182 -5.77 -2.14 -16.37
CA GLY A 182 -4.62 -1.32 -16.76
C GLY A 182 -5.01 0.07 -17.29
N ASP A 183 -6.13 0.18 -18.02
CA ASP A 183 -6.64 1.45 -18.56
C ASP A 183 -7.05 2.46 -17.47
N HIS A 184 -7.18 2.02 -16.21
CA HIS A 184 -7.50 2.88 -15.08
C HIS A 184 -6.27 3.61 -14.53
N PHE A 185 -5.06 3.12 -14.85
CA PHE A 185 -3.77 3.65 -14.38
C PHE A 185 -2.73 3.75 -15.52
N PRO A 186 -3.00 4.51 -16.59
CA PRO A 186 -2.11 4.62 -17.76
C PRO A 186 -0.69 5.14 -17.45
N SER A 187 -0.46 5.79 -16.31
CA SER A 187 0.88 6.27 -15.89
C SER A 187 1.60 5.33 -14.93
N LEU A 188 1.04 4.13 -14.67
CA LEU A 188 1.60 3.22 -13.68
C LEU A 188 2.95 2.68 -14.15
N GLN A 189 3.98 2.88 -13.34
CA GLN A 189 5.35 2.45 -13.65
C GLN A 189 5.94 1.56 -12.56
N HIS A 190 5.45 1.68 -11.32
CA HIS A 190 5.99 0.97 -10.17
C HIS A 190 4.91 0.16 -9.47
N LEU A 191 5.08 -1.16 -9.43
CA LEU A 191 4.21 -2.06 -8.71
C LEU A 191 4.92 -2.61 -7.46
N ILE A 192 4.28 -2.48 -6.31
CA ILE A 192 4.77 -2.97 -5.02
C ILE A 192 3.84 -4.09 -4.53
N LEU A 193 4.34 -5.31 -4.53
CA LEU A 193 3.69 -6.46 -3.93
C LEU A 193 4.10 -6.51 -2.46
N ASN A 194 3.25 -5.97 -1.60
CA ASN A 194 3.51 -5.80 -0.18
C ASN A 194 2.81 -6.92 0.60
N GLY A 195 3.52 -7.69 1.41
CA GLY A 195 2.82 -8.50 2.41
C GLY A 195 2.54 -9.97 2.05
N GLY A 196 3.22 -10.58 1.07
CA GLY A 196 2.76 -11.89 0.63
C GLY A 196 3.51 -12.64 -0.46
N ILE A 197 4.79 -12.38 -0.71
CA ILE A 197 5.53 -13.30 -1.60
C ILE A 197 6.05 -14.46 -0.76
N SER A 198 5.17 -15.42 -0.50
CA SER A 198 5.53 -16.76 -0.01
C SER A 198 5.51 -17.76 -1.16
N LYS A 199 5.98 -18.99 -0.91
CA LYS A 199 5.71 -20.11 -1.81
C LYS A 199 4.32 -20.71 -1.53
N PRO A 200 3.52 -21.01 -2.58
CA PRO A 200 3.77 -20.71 -3.99
C PRO A 200 3.64 -19.22 -4.29
N ILE A 201 4.51 -18.72 -5.19
CA ILE A 201 4.55 -17.30 -5.59
C ILE A 201 3.16 -16.88 -6.06
N PRO A 202 2.66 -15.68 -5.70
CA PRO A 202 1.45 -15.13 -6.28
C PRO A 202 1.48 -15.22 -7.80
N ASN A 203 0.32 -15.35 -8.45
CA ASN A 203 0.22 -15.50 -9.90
C ASN A 203 0.66 -14.20 -10.61
N LEU A 204 1.99 -14.03 -10.74
CA LEU A 204 2.59 -12.85 -11.36
C LEU A 204 2.23 -12.78 -12.85
N ASP A 205 1.85 -13.91 -13.48
CA ASP A 205 1.33 -13.91 -14.85
C ASP A 205 0.05 -13.08 -14.95
N LEU A 206 -0.91 -13.32 -14.07
CA LEU A 206 -2.15 -12.54 -14.01
C LEU A 206 -1.85 -11.05 -13.75
N ILE A 207 -0.97 -10.76 -12.81
CA ILE A 207 -0.56 -9.38 -12.50
C ILE A 207 0.09 -8.72 -13.72
N ALA A 208 0.96 -9.42 -14.44
CA ALA A 208 1.63 -8.90 -15.62
C ALA A 208 0.71 -8.75 -16.83
N ARG A 209 -0.43 -9.46 -16.86
CA ARG A 209 -1.53 -9.20 -17.82
C ARG A 209 -2.28 -7.92 -17.46
N ILE A 210 -2.59 -7.73 -16.19
CA ILE A 210 -3.34 -6.56 -15.70
C ILE A 210 -2.51 -5.28 -15.83
N PHE A 211 -1.22 -5.36 -15.49
CA PHE A 211 -0.27 -4.24 -15.52
C PHE A 211 0.95 -4.61 -16.38
N PRO A 212 0.84 -4.56 -17.72
CA PRO A 212 1.91 -5.00 -18.61
C PRO A 212 3.08 -4.03 -18.69
N ASP A 213 2.88 -2.74 -18.47
CA ASP A 213 3.86 -1.66 -18.71
C ASP A 213 4.66 -1.25 -17.46
N ILE A 214 4.83 -2.16 -16.50
CA ILE A 214 5.59 -1.90 -15.28
C ILE A 214 7.08 -1.75 -15.58
N GLU A 215 7.67 -0.64 -15.12
CA GLU A 215 9.12 -0.39 -15.20
C GLU A 215 9.88 -0.86 -13.96
N ARG A 216 9.21 -0.91 -12.81
CA ARG A 216 9.80 -1.33 -11.54
C ARG A 216 8.87 -2.25 -10.78
N LEU A 217 9.36 -3.42 -10.42
CA LEU A 217 8.67 -4.36 -9.53
C LEU A 217 9.35 -4.33 -8.16
N THR A 218 8.57 -4.23 -7.10
CA THR A 218 9.06 -4.35 -5.73
C THR A 218 8.31 -5.43 -4.98
N CYS A 219 9.06 -6.34 -4.41
CA CYS A 219 8.59 -7.53 -3.74
C CYS A 219 8.94 -7.42 -2.25
N GLN A 220 7.97 -7.11 -1.39
CA GLN A 220 8.20 -7.09 0.04
C GLN A 220 7.80 -8.43 0.64
N VAL A 221 8.82 -9.17 1.07
CA VAL A 221 8.67 -10.42 1.82
C VAL A 221 8.36 -10.05 3.26
N VAL A 222 7.25 -10.57 3.77
CA VAL A 222 6.97 -10.55 5.22
C VAL A 222 7.76 -11.70 5.79
N GLN A 223 8.63 -11.40 6.76
CA GLN A 223 9.32 -12.46 7.50
C GLN A 223 8.27 -13.48 7.98
N PRO A 224 8.48 -14.78 7.71
CA PRO A 224 7.48 -15.79 7.99
C PRO A 224 7.09 -15.73 9.48
N ASP A 225 5.79 -15.73 9.76
CA ASP A 225 5.33 -16.11 11.10
C ASP A 225 5.95 -17.49 11.39
N PRO A 226 6.67 -17.70 12.49
CA PRO A 226 7.22 -19.01 12.84
C PRO A 226 6.14 -20.11 12.96
N ARG A 227 4.84 -19.74 12.97
CA ARG A 227 3.69 -20.64 12.90
C ARG A 227 3.17 -20.89 11.49
N SER A 228 3.62 -20.12 10.50
CA SER A 228 3.25 -20.28 9.09
C SER A 228 4.21 -21.24 8.40
N SER A 229 3.67 -22.23 7.71
CA SER A 229 4.43 -23.20 6.90
C SER A 229 4.86 -22.64 5.54
N CYS A 230 4.71 -21.33 5.32
CA CYS A 230 5.05 -20.68 4.06
C CYS A 230 6.56 -20.51 3.96
N ASP A 231 7.19 -21.29 3.07
CA ASP A 231 8.59 -21.09 2.73
C ASP A 231 8.78 -19.70 2.14
N PRO A 232 9.82 -18.97 2.57
CA PRO A 232 10.08 -17.66 2.03
C PRO A 232 10.54 -17.71 0.57
N CYS A 233 10.31 -16.60 -0.15
CA CYS A 233 10.57 -16.47 -1.58
C CYS A 233 11.83 -15.65 -1.85
N GLY A 234 12.92 -16.31 -2.25
CA GLY A 234 14.12 -15.64 -2.74
C GLY A 234 13.93 -14.97 -4.11
N ILE A 235 14.92 -14.18 -4.54
CA ILE A 235 14.84 -13.44 -5.81
C ILE A 235 14.82 -14.36 -7.04
N GLU A 236 15.50 -15.50 -6.97
CA GLU A 236 15.53 -16.51 -8.04
C GLU A 236 14.13 -17.05 -8.36
N HIS A 237 13.26 -17.10 -7.36
CA HIS A 237 11.86 -17.52 -7.53
C HIS A 237 11.07 -16.45 -8.30
N ILE A 238 11.26 -15.16 -7.97
CA ILE A 238 10.67 -14.04 -8.72
C ILE A 238 11.14 -14.09 -10.17
N GLY A 239 12.44 -14.26 -10.38
CA GLY A 239 13.05 -14.33 -11.70
C GLY A 239 12.60 -15.52 -12.54
N ALA A 240 12.40 -16.69 -11.92
CA ALA A 240 11.88 -17.88 -12.59
C ALA A 240 10.48 -17.67 -13.19
N VAL A 241 9.71 -16.72 -12.66
CA VAL A 241 8.41 -16.33 -13.22
C VAL A 241 8.55 -15.18 -14.23
N VAL A 242 9.44 -14.21 -13.98
CA VAL A 242 9.68 -13.09 -14.91
C VAL A 242 10.24 -13.55 -16.26
N VAL A 243 11.15 -14.52 -16.27
CA VAL A 243 11.77 -15.01 -17.52
C VAL A 243 10.73 -15.55 -18.53
N PRO A 244 9.83 -16.48 -18.16
CA PRO A 244 8.76 -16.93 -19.06
C PRO A 244 7.83 -15.81 -19.55
N LEU A 245 7.57 -14.79 -18.71
CA LEU A 245 6.69 -13.67 -19.07
C LEU A 245 7.29 -12.78 -20.16
N THR A 246 8.61 -12.81 -20.33
CA THR A 246 9.36 -11.93 -21.22
C THR A 246 9.87 -12.65 -22.47
N SER A 247 9.94 -13.98 -22.42
CA SER A 247 10.25 -14.81 -23.57
C SER A 247 9.03 -14.96 -24.49
N THR A 248 9.14 -14.46 -25.72
CA THR A 248 8.20 -14.81 -26.79
C THR A 248 8.44 -16.27 -27.18
N ALA A 249 7.62 -17.20 -26.69
CA ALA A 249 7.64 -18.55 -27.26
C ALA A 249 7.26 -18.44 -28.75
N GLU A 250 8.20 -18.80 -29.63
CA GLU A 250 7.94 -19.13 -31.03
C GLU A 250 7.12 -20.43 -31.10
N ASP A 251 5.89 -20.44 -30.58
CA ASP A 251 4.99 -21.56 -30.80
C ASP A 251 4.04 -21.18 -31.95
N GLY A 252 4.27 -21.82 -33.08
CA GLY A 252 3.51 -21.63 -34.30
C GLY A 252 2.06 -22.04 -34.10
N GLY A 253 1.19 -21.10 -33.73
CA GLY A 253 -0.23 -21.38 -33.66
C GLY A 253 -1.04 -20.30 -32.95
N ASN A 254 -1.71 -19.49 -33.76
CA ASN A 254 -2.92 -18.72 -33.43
C ASN A 254 -2.74 -17.38 -32.66
N ASN A 255 -2.47 -16.32 -33.44
CA ASN A 255 -3.14 -15.01 -33.45
C ASN A 255 -3.58 -14.25 -32.18
N ASP A 256 -3.08 -14.54 -30.98
CA ASP A 256 -3.27 -13.62 -29.84
C ASP A 256 -2.02 -12.78 -29.60
N SER A 257 -1.86 -11.76 -30.44
CA SER A 257 -0.82 -10.72 -30.36
C SER A 257 -0.75 -9.94 -29.01
N GLN A 258 -1.63 -10.25 -28.05
CA GLN A 258 -1.66 -9.67 -26.70
C GLN A 258 -0.88 -10.48 -25.65
N THR A 259 -0.54 -11.75 -25.90
CA THR A 259 0.22 -12.55 -24.92
C THR A 259 1.72 -12.21 -24.87
N SER A 260 2.22 -11.44 -25.84
CA SER A 260 3.64 -11.28 -26.14
C SER A 260 4.36 -10.09 -25.45
N ARG A 261 3.71 -9.32 -24.56
CA ARG A 261 4.28 -8.05 -24.05
C ARG A 261 4.16 -7.85 -22.53
N ARG A 262 4.19 -8.91 -21.74
CA ARG A 262 4.14 -8.81 -20.28
C ARG A 262 5.48 -8.29 -19.75
N TRP A 263 5.45 -7.16 -19.04
CA TRP A 263 6.61 -6.55 -18.39
C TRP A 263 7.82 -6.28 -19.29
N HIS A 264 7.59 -6.08 -20.59
CA HIS A 264 8.65 -5.76 -21.56
C HIS A 264 9.39 -4.45 -21.27
N SER A 265 8.83 -3.59 -20.41
CA SER A 265 9.42 -2.33 -19.96
C SER A 265 10.12 -2.42 -18.59
N LEU A 266 10.18 -3.60 -17.97
CA LEU A 266 10.70 -3.80 -16.62
C LEU A 266 12.23 -3.61 -16.57
N LYS A 267 12.66 -2.58 -15.86
CA LYS A 267 14.07 -2.15 -15.74
C LYS A 267 14.68 -2.49 -14.39
N SER A 268 13.87 -2.59 -13.34
CA SER A 268 14.33 -2.74 -11.95
C SER A 268 13.45 -3.74 -11.19
N ILE A 269 14.09 -4.65 -10.46
CA ILE A 269 13.44 -5.54 -9.50
C ILE A 269 14.04 -5.28 -8.12
N ALA A 270 13.19 -4.99 -7.15
CA ALA A 270 13.59 -4.79 -5.77
C ALA A 270 12.96 -5.86 -4.88
N THR A 271 13.73 -6.42 -3.95
CA THR A 271 13.21 -7.40 -2.99
C THR A 271 13.71 -7.13 -1.57
N SER A 272 12.82 -7.29 -0.59
CA SER A 272 13.19 -7.29 0.83
C SER A 272 13.47 -8.69 1.36
N ALA A 273 13.50 -9.72 0.50
CA ALA A 273 13.90 -11.08 0.83
C ALA A 273 15.26 -11.11 1.55
N GLU A 274 15.36 -11.92 2.60
CA GLU A 274 16.60 -12.14 3.37
C GLU A 274 17.19 -13.54 3.12
N GLU A 275 16.59 -14.29 2.20
CA GLU A 275 16.92 -15.67 1.90
C GLU A 275 18.28 -15.77 1.21
N PRO A 276 19.07 -16.82 1.50
CA PRO A 276 20.37 -17.00 0.88
C PRO A 276 20.26 -17.01 -0.65
N LEU A 277 21.07 -16.17 -1.28
CA LEU A 277 21.06 -16.03 -2.74
C LEU A 277 21.55 -17.30 -3.44
N ASN A 278 20.75 -17.82 -4.36
CA ASN A 278 21.23 -18.80 -5.34
C ASN A 278 21.84 -18.07 -6.55
N ALA A 279 23.15 -17.79 -6.47
CA ALA A 279 23.86 -17.02 -7.50
C ALA A 279 23.79 -17.66 -8.89
N MET A 280 23.93 -18.98 -9.00
CA MET A 280 23.88 -19.68 -10.30
C MET A 280 22.51 -19.54 -10.96
N ALA A 281 21.42 -19.67 -10.18
CA ALA A 281 20.07 -19.48 -10.70
C ALA A 281 19.81 -18.03 -11.13
N LEU A 282 20.36 -17.06 -10.38
CA LEU A 282 20.28 -15.65 -10.72
C LEU A 282 21.07 -15.33 -12.01
N GLU A 283 22.28 -15.86 -12.16
CA GLU A 283 23.08 -15.71 -13.38
C GLU A 283 22.38 -16.30 -14.60
N ASP A 284 21.86 -17.52 -14.51
CA ASP A 284 21.11 -18.18 -15.60
C ASP A 284 19.89 -17.34 -16.04
N MET A 285 19.14 -16.81 -15.08
CA MET A 285 18.02 -15.89 -15.33
C MET A 285 18.48 -14.64 -16.09
N LEU A 286 19.54 -13.97 -15.63
CA LEU A 286 20.06 -12.76 -16.28
C LEU A 286 20.56 -13.03 -17.70
N HIS A 287 21.22 -14.16 -17.93
CA HIS A 287 21.65 -14.56 -19.28
C HIS A 287 20.44 -14.80 -20.19
N LYS A 288 19.37 -15.42 -19.70
CA LYS A 288 18.12 -15.62 -20.48
C LYS A 288 17.46 -14.29 -20.83
N LEU A 289 17.35 -13.37 -19.87
CA LEU A 289 16.81 -12.01 -20.09
C LEU A 289 17.65 -11.22 -21.10
N ASN A 290 18.98 -11.27 -20.98
CA ASN A 290 19.89 -10.63 -21.94
C ASN A 290 19.79 -11.26 -23.33
N GLY A 291 19.63 -12.59 -23.42
CA GLY A 291 19.48 -13.31 -24.67
C GLY A 291 18.25 -12.90 -25.48
N VAL A 292 17.19 -12.45 -24.81
CA VAL A 292 15.98 -11.89 -25.46
C VAL A 292 15.99 -10.35 -25.54
N GLY A 293 17.09 -9.70 -25.18
CA GLY A 293 17.23 -8.24 -25.22
C GLY A 293 16.37 -7.48 -24.21
N HIS A 294 16.02 -8.11 -23.09
CA HIS A 294 15.18 -7.51 -22.06
C HIS A 294 15.86 -6.31 -21.37
N PRO A 295 15.16 -5.20 -21.05
CA PRO A 295 15.77 -3.97 -20.53
C PRO A 295 16.10 -4.01 -19.02
N LEU A 296 16.11 -5.18 -18.39
CA LEU A 296 16.38 -5.31 -16.96
C LEU A 296 17.85 -4.92 -16.71
N ARG A 297 18.08 -3.97 -15.81
CA ARG A 297 19.40 -3.38 -15.57
C ARG A 297 19.76 -3.21 -14.11
N GLU A 298 18.80 -3.36 -13.20
CA GLU A 298 19.01 -3.12 -11.77
C GLU A 298 18.30 -4.16 -10.90
N LEU A 299 19.01 -4.67 -9.90
CA LEU A 299 18.47 -5.45 -8.79
C LEU A 299 18.74 -4.74 -7.47
N MET A 300 17.70 -4.56 -6.66
CA MET A 300 17.83 -4.03 -5.31
C MET A 300 17.59 -5.15 -4.30
N LEU A 301 18.63 -5.56 -3.58
CA LEU A 301 18.63 -6.71 -2.66
C LEU A 301 18.80 -6.24 -1.21
N SER A 302 18.27 -6.97 -0.24
CA SER A 302 18.50 -6.68 1.17
C SER A 302 20.00 -6.71 1.51
N GLU A 303 20.41 -5.88 2.48
CA GLU A 303 21.81 -5.81 2.91
C GLU A 303 22.31 -7.14 3.48
N ALA A 304 21.41 -7.91 4.13
CA ALA A 304 21.68 -9.25 4.63
C ALA A 304 22.11 -10.19 3.49
N VAL A 305 21.36 -10.20 2.38
CA VAL A 305 21.65 -11.05 1.21
C VAL A 305 22.97 -10.66 0.55
N ILE A 306 23.21 -9.36 0.36
CA ILE A 306 24.46 -8.85 -0.21
C ILE A 306 25.65 -9.25 0.67
N SER A 307 25.51 -9.10 1.99
CA SER A 307 26.56 -9.45 2.95
C SER A 307 26.85 -10.95 2.99
N GLN A 308 25.80 -11.78 2.91
CA GLN A 308 25.93 -13.24 2.98
C GLN A 308 26.55 -13.84 1.72
N ALA A 309 26.21 -13.35 0.53
CA ALA A 309 26.75 -13.85 -0.73
C ALA A 309 28.27 -13.60 -0.86
N GLY A 310 28.79 -12.57 -0.18
CA GLY A 310 30.19 -12.21 -0.21
C GLY A 310 30.61 -11.42 -1.46
N ARG A 311 31.77 -10.76 -1.37
CA ARG A 311 32.24 -9.81 -2.39
C ARG A 311 32.51 -10.44 -3.75
N GLU A 312 32.96 -11.69 -3.79
CA GLU A 312 33.30 -12.37 -5.04
C GLU A 312 32.05 -12.63 -5.88
N VAL A 313 31.02 -13.24 -5.27
CA VAL A 313 29.73 -13.51 -5.93
C VAL A 313 29.05 -12.21 -6.37
N MET A 314 29.01 -11.21 -5.49
CA MET A 314 28.45 -9.89 -5.83
C MET A 314 29.24 -9.20 -6.96
N GLY A 315 30.56 -9.38 -7.01
CA GLY A 315 31.42 -8.84 -8.06
C GLY A 315 31.21 -9.53 -9.41
N GLN A 316 30.88 -10.81 -9.44
CA GLN A 316 30.53 -11.54 -10.67
C GLN A 316 29.16 -11.10 -11.19
N LEU A 317 28.14 -11.11 -10.32
CA LEU A 317 26.80 -10.64 -10.68
C LEU A 317 26.80 -9.16 -11.11
N GLY A 318 27.61 -8.33 -10.47
CA GLY A 318 27.79 -6.91 -10.80
C GLY A 318 28.32 -6.63 -12.21
N GLN A 319 28.89 -7.64 -12.88
CA GLN A 319 29.28 -7.53 -14.30
C GLN A 319 28.09 -7.70 -15.24
N LEU A 320 27.02 -8.36 -14.79
CA LEU A 320 25.82 -8.63 -15.56
C LEU A 320 24.73 -7.60 -15.31
N ILE A 321 24.62 -7.08 -14.08
CA ILE A 321 23.54 -6.17 -13.66
C ILE A 321 23.98 -5.23 -12.53
N ASP A 322 23.38 -4.04 -12.43
CA ASP A 322 23.61 -3.13 -11.31
C ASP A 322 22.96 -3.68 -10.04
N ILE A 323 23.75 -3.94 -8.99
CA ILE A 323 23.25 -4.43 -7.70
C ILE A 323 23.31 -3.31 -6.67
N LYS A 324 22.16 -3.02 -6.06
CA LYS A 324 22.04 -2.01 -5.01
C LYS A 324 21.44 -2.59 -3.73
N GLY A 325 21.72 -1.92 -2.62
CA GLY A 325 21.01 -2.15 -1.37
C GLY A 325 19.55 -1.73 -1.49
N PHE A 326 18.65 -2.63 -1.09
CA PHE A 326 17.22 -2.39 -1.00
C PHE A 326 16.96 -1.26 0.00
N HIS A 327 16.13 -0.31 -0.41
CA HIS A 327 15.63 0.75 0.45
C HIS A 327 14.25 1.18 -0.04
N VAL A 328 13.48 1.78 0.86
CA VAL A 328 12.15 2.34 0.58
C VAL A 328 12.34 3.76 0.05
N ASP A 329 12.09 3.95 -1.25
CA ASP A 329 12.23 5.25 -1.94
C ASP A 329 10.90 5.82 -2.46
N TRP A 330 9.78 5.16 -2.15
CA TRP A 330 8.43 5.68 -2.40
C TRP A 330 7.88 6.44 -1.17
N PRO A 331 6.87 7.31 -1.36
CA PRO A 331 6.30 8.09 -0.26
C PRO A 331 5.73 7.20 0.86
N THR A 332 6.15 7.48 2.09
CA THR A 332 5.61 6.85 3.31
C THR A 332 5.19 7.91 4.32
N PRO A 333 4.18 8.75 4.00
CA PRO A 333 3.81 9.93 4.79
C PRO A 333 3.39 9.59 6.23
N PHE A 334 3.02 8.34 6.49
CA PHE A 334 2.60 7.84 7.79
C PHE A 334 3.58 6.84 8.43
N ALA A 335 4.79 6.68 7.89
CA ALA A 335 5.83 5.89 8.55
C ALA A 335 6.22 6.52 9.90
N CYS A 336 6.63 5.69 10.86
CA CYS A 336 7.11 6.18 12.14
C CYS A 336 8.42 6.95 11.91
N ARG A 337 8.45 8.26 12.20
CA ARG A 337 9.64 9.11 12.00
C ARG A 337 10.87 8.65 12.78
N ALA A 338 10.68 7.86 13.85
CA ALA A 338 11.78 7.37 14.68
C ALA A 338 12.56 6.21 14.04
N CYS A 339 11.92 5.43 13.17
CA CYS A 339 12.55 4.26 12.54
C CYS A 339 12.42 4.21 11.02
N GLY A 340 11.68 5.15 10.40
CA GLY A 340 11.50 5.22 8.96
C GLY A 340 10.65 4.09 8.37
N SER A 341 10.23 3.11 9.17
CA SER A 341 9.54 1.92 8.68
C SER A 341 8.02 2.13 8.61
N HIS A 342 7.41 1.59 7.55
CA HIS A 342 5.99 1.31 7.50
C HIS A 342 5.65 0.31 8.62
N LEU A 343 4.49 0.42 9.28
CA LEU A 343 4.13 -0.36 10.48
C LEU A 343 4.26 -1.90 10.34
N ARG A 344 4.38 -2.43 9.12
CA ARG A 344 4.59 -3.86 8.81
C ARG A 344 6.07 -4.26 8.61
N LEU A 345 6.99 -3.31 8.44
CA LEU A 345 8.45 -3.52 8.38
C LEU A 345 9.12 -3.40 9.76
N LEU A 346 8.32 -3.24 10.82
CA LEU A 346 8.82 -3.19 12.19
C LEU A 346 9.02 -4.61 12.71
N GLY A 347 10.27 -5.01 12.95
CA GLY A 347 10.55 -6.06 13.91
C GLY A 347 9.99 -5.72 15.29
N PRO A 348 9.79 -6.72 16.17
CA PRO A 348 9.12 -6.55 17.48
C PRO A 348 9.70 -5.41 18.35
N THR A 349 11.01 -5.17 18.27
CA THR A 349 11.71 -4.11 19.02
C THR A 349 11.36 -2.68 18.59
N CYS A 350 10.82 -2.50 17.38
CA CYS A 350 10.44 -1.20 16.84
C CYS A 350 8.95 -0.89 17.12
N ARG A 351 8.11 -1.93 17.29
CA ARG A 351 6.74 -1.81 17.85
C ARG A 351 6.74 -1.27 19.27
N GLU A 352 7.75 -1.62 20.07
CA GLU A 352 7.87 -1.19 21.47
C GLU A 352 8.41 0.25 21.62
N ASN A 353 9.29 0.68 20.72
CA ASN A 353 9.96 1.99 20.81
C ASN A 353 9.26 3.15 20.10
N CYS A 354 8.28 2.91 19.21
CA CYS A 354 7.36 3.95 18.72
C CYS A 354 6.22 4.20 19.74
N ILE A 355 6.58 4.48 21.00
CA ILE A 355 5.75 5.06 22.08
C ILE A 355 4.39 4.37 22.29
N TYR A 356 4.41 3.26 23.04
CA TYR A 356 3.37 2.98 24.03
C TYR A 356 3.53 4.00 25.17
N SER A 357 2.85 5.14 25.09
CA SER A 357 2.43 5.85 26.29
C SER A 357 1.02 5.39 26.57
N ASP A 358 0.93 4.25 27.24
CA ASP A 358 -0.30 3.80 27.87
C ASP A 358 -0.64 4.82 28.96
N MET A 359 -1.52 5.77 28.66
CA MET A 359 -2.23 6.53 29.69
C MET A 359 -3.44 5.71 30.13
N GLY A 360 -3.21 4.44 30.46
CA GLY A 360 -4.07 3.63 31.34
C GLY A 360 -3.67 3.89 32.79
N GLY A 361 -3.73 5.15 33.21
CA GLY A 361 -3.59 5.52 34.62
C GLY A 361 -4.96 5.45 35.28
N ASP A 362 -5.09 4.54 36.25
CA ASP A 362 -6.24 4.36 37.12
C ASP A 362 -6.97 5.69 37.43
N LEU A 363 -8.28 5.68 37.16
CA LEU A 363 -9.24 6.62 37.71
C LEU A 363 -9.13 6.59 39.24
N ARG A 364 -8.45 7.59 39.84
CA ARG A 364 -8.72 7.99 41.22
C ARG A 364 -9.42 9.35 41.22
N PRO A 365 -10.42 9.54 42.11
CA PRO A 365 -11.20 10.76 42.15
C PRO A 365 -10.31 11.91 42.61
N TRP A 366 -10.56 13.09 42.04
CA TRP A 366 -10.03 14.34 42.53
C TRP A 366 -10.68 14.64 43.89
N GLU A 367 -9.97 14.41 44.98
CA GLU A 367 -10.25 15.08 46.25
C GLU A 367 -9.40 16.36 46.29
N SER A 368 -10.10 17.48 46.21
CA SER A 368 -9.61 18.79 46.62
C SER A 368 -9.36 18.77 48.13
N ASP A 369 -8.24 19.34 48.58
CA ASP A 369 -8.25 20.24 49.75
C ASP A 369 -6.94 21.04 49.87
N THR A 370 -7.13 22.35 49.94
CA THR A 370 -6.32 23.45 50.54
C THR A 370 -4.84 23.61 50.21
#